data_AF-A0A7W6BJ15-F1
#
_entry.id   AF-A0A7W6BJ15-F1
#
_cell.length_a   1.000
_cell.length_b   1.000
_cell.length_c   1.000
_cell.angle_alpha   90.00
_cell.angle_beta   90.00
_cell.angle_gamma   90.00
#
_symmetry.space_group_name_H-M   'P 1'
#
loop_
_entity.id
_entity.type
_entity.pdbx_description
1 polymer ?
#
loop_
_entity_poly.entity_id
_entity_poly.type
_entity_poly.pdbx_seq_one_letter_code
_entity_poly.pdbx_strand_id
1 'polypeptide(L)'
;MTDDPGAILESQRAQSRDPSPVSAALRKDRLRRAIEALSSHESRFCHALAEDFGVRAREQSQLYDIVASLQTLRHTLKHVDRWMRPERRPVDMALRLFGAVRRQNIWHNSRRKLAECGPRPGVDIKRRSCG
;
A
#
# COMPACT_ATOMS: atom_id res chain seq x y z
N MET A 1 -23.87 -18.58 -7.35
CA MET A 1 -22.50 -18.07 -7.54
C MET A 1 -21.85 -17.99 -6.16
N THR A 2 -21.47 -19.14 -5.62
CA THR A 2 -20.76 -19.25 -4.34
C THR A 2 -19.30 -19.48 -4.71
N ASP A 3 -18.50 -18.43 -4.66
CA ASP A 3 -17.05 -18.55 -4.81
C ASP A 3 -16.54 -19.42 -3.64
N ASP A 4 -15.89 -20.53 -3.96
CA ASP A 4 -15.27 -21.41 -2.95
C ASP A 4 -14.28 -20.58 -2.08
N PRO A 5 -14.42 -20.58 -0.74
CA PRO A 5 -13.50 -19.86 0.14
C PRO A 5 -12.04 -20.24 -0.07
N GLY A 6 -11.76 -21.49 -0.45
CA GLY A 6 -10.42 -21.97 -0.81
C GLY A 6 -9.87 -21.25 -2.03
N ALA A 7 -10.65 -21.20 -3.11
CA ALA A 7 -10.30 -20.46 -4.33
C ALA A 7 -10.08 -18.96 -4.10
N ILE A 8 -10.92 -18.30 -3.29
CA ILE A 8 -10.74 -16.89 -2.93
C ILE A 8 -9.41 -16.68 -2.22
N LEU A 9 -9.11 -17.51 -1.22
CA LEU A 9 -7.89 -17.40 -0.43
C LEU A 9 -6.63 -17.61 -1.27
N GLU A 10 -6.64 -18.58 -2.19
CA GLU A 10 -5.51 -18.80 -3.09
C GLU A 10 -5.31 -17.63 -4.06
N SER A 11 -6.38 -17.01 -4.56
CA SER A 11 -6.28 -15.78 -5.36
C SER A 11 -5.64 -14.62 -4.58
N GLN A 12 -6.06 -14.41 -3.32
CA GLN A 12 -5.47 -13.40 -2.44
C GLN A 12 -3.99 -13.68 -2.15
N ARG A 13 -3.62 -14.96 -1.92
CA ARG A 13 -2.24 -15.38 -1.72
C ARG A 13 -1.38 -15.15 -2.95
N ALA A 14 -1.89 -15.50 -4.13
CA ALA A 14 -1.19 -15.27 -5.39
C ALA A 14 -0.90 -13.77 -5.60
N GLN A 15 -1.91 -12.90 -5.43
CA GLN A 15 -1.72 -11.45 -5.54
C GLN A 15 -0.77 -10.89 -4.47
N SER A 16 -0.77 -11.45 -3.26
CA SER A 16 0.13 -11.05 -2.17
C SER A 16 1.58 -11.48 -2.39
N ARG A 17 1.79 -12.59 -3.12
CA ARG A 17 3.12 -13.12 -3.47
C ARG A 17 3.73 -12.44 -4.70
N ASP A 18 2.94 -11.71 -5.49
CA ASP A 18 3.44 -10.96 -6.64
C ASP A 18 4.53 -9.96 -6.18
N PRO A 19 5.78 -10.09 -6.66
CA PRO A 19 6.87 -9.20 -6.28
C PRO A 19 6.73 -7.80 -6.89
N SER A 20 5.84 -7.62 -7.86
CA SER A 20 5.67 -6.37 -8.59
C SER A 20 5.28 -5.23 -7.65
N PRO A 21 5.99 -4.09 -7.70
CA PRO A 21 5.62 -2.94 -6.88
C PRO A 21 4.25 -2.41 -7.32
N VAL A 22 3.29 -2.39 -6.40
CA VAL A 22 1.97 -1.80 -6.66
C VAL A 22 2.16 -0.30 -6.90
N SER A 23 1.81 0.16 -8.11
CA SER A 23 1.99 1.55 -8.53
C SER A 23 1.18 2.53 -7.67
N ALA A 24 1.66 3.78 -7.59
CA ALA A 24 0.95 4.84 -6.87
C ALA A 24 -0.45 5.08 -7.46
N ALA A 25 -0.58 5.03 -8.80
CA ALA A 25 -1.86 5.17 -9.49
C ALA A 25 -2.88 4.10 -9.03
N LEU A 26 -2.46 2.83 -8.98
CA LEU A 26 -3.34 1.74 -8.56
C LEU A 26 -3.71 1.83 -7.07
N ARG A 27 -2.79 2.27 -6.20
CA ARG A 27 -3.11 2.51 -4.78
C ARG A 27 -4.13 3.65 -4.62
N LYS A 28 -3.97 4.74 -5.36
CA LYS A 28 -4.92 5.87 -5.35
C LYS A 28 -6.30 5.46 -5.87
N ASP A 29 -6.36 4.65 -6.92
CA ASP A 29 -7.61 4.08 -7.42
C ASP A 29 -8.35 3.30 -6.33
N ARG A 30 -7.65 2.35 -5.68
CA ARG A 30 -8.21 1.55 -4.58
C ARG A 30 -8.71 2.42 -3.43
N LEU A 31 -7.94 3.45 -3.05
CA LEU A 31 -8.34 4.40 -2.00
C LEU A 31 -9.59 5.19 -2.38
N ARG A 32 -9.71 5.66 -3.64
CA ARG A 32 -10.91 6.36 -4.11
C ARG A 32 -12.14 5.46 -4.08
N ARG A 33 -12.03 4.22 -4.57
CA ARG A 33 -13.12 3.24 -4.51
C ARG A 33 -13.53 2.91 -3.08
N ALA A 34 -12.58 2.83 -2.15
CA ALA A 34 -12.90 2.63 -0.73
C ALA A 34 -13.62 3.83 -0.11
N ILE A 35 -13.19 5.06 -0.44
CA ILE A 35 -13.87 6.29 0.00
C ILE A 35 -15.30 6.32 -0.53
N GLU A 36 -15.48 6.05 -1.84
CA GLU A 36 -16.78 6.02 -2.49
C GLU A 36 -17.69 4.94 -1.89
N ALA A 37 -17.17 3.72 -1.69
CA ALA A 37 -17.92 2.63 -1.09
C ALA A 37 -18.42 2.99 0.32
N LEU A 38 -17.59 3.65 1.14
CA LEU A 38 -17.98 4.08 2.48
C LEU A 38 -18.98 5.24 2.45
N SER A 39 -18.74 6.27 1.64
CA SER A 39 -19.62 7.44 1.60
C SER A 39 -20.99 7.13 1.00
N SER A 40 -21.05 6.27 -0.02
CA SER A 40 -22.30 5.93 -0.69
C SER A 40 -23.18 4.96 0.09
N HIS A 41 -22.63 4.28 1.10
CA HIS A 41 -23.33 3.26 1.89
C HIS A 41 -23.33 3.56 3.40
N GLU A 42 -23.01 4.79 3.81
CA GLU A 42 -22.91 5.21 5.20
C GLU A 42 -24.13 4.79 6.04
N SER A 43 -25.34 5.12 5.59
CA SER A 43 -26.57 4.79 6.31
C SER A 43 -26.78 3.28 6.46
N ARG A 44 -26.38 2.50 5.45
CA ARG A 44 -26.49 1.03 5.48
C ARG A 44 -25.51 0.44 6.50
N PHE A 45 -24.29 0.97 6.59
CA PHE A 45 -23.34 0.56 7.62
C PHE A 45 -23.83 0.91 9.01
N CYS A 46 -24.34 2.13 9.23
CA CYS A 46 -24.87 2.50 10.55
C CYS A 46 -26.08 1.64 10.96
N HIS A 47 -26.93 1.26 10.02
CA HIS A 47 -28.05 0.35 10.30
C HIS A 47 -27.56 -1.04 10.70
N ALA A 48 -26.65 -1.64 9.92
CA ALA A 48 -26.10 -2.96 10.22
C ALA A 48 -25.37 -2.96 11.58
N LEU A 49 -24.61 -1.90 11.90
CA LEU A 49 -23.96 -1.75 13.20
C LEU A 49 -24.97 -1.64 14.34
N ALA A 50 -26.09 -0.96 14.13
CA ALA A 50 -27.16 -0.89 15.13
C ALA A 50 -27.82 -2.26 15.34
N GLU A 51 -28.00 -3.05 14.28
CA GLU A 51 -28.53 -4.42 14.37
C GLU A 51 -27.55 -5.36 15.08
N ASP A 52 -26.25 -5.27 14.78
CA ASP A 52 -25.22 -6.12 15.36
C ASP A 52 -24.94 -5.80 16.84
N PHE A 53 -24.94 -4.51 17.19
CA PHE A 53 -24.45 -4.06 18.50
C PHE A 53 -25.55 -3.49 19.41
N GLY A 54 -26.73 -3.11 18.90
CA GLY A 54 -27.95 -2.76 19.66
C GLY A 54 -27.91 -1.55 20.60
N VAL A 55 -26.78 -1.26 21.26
CA VAL A 55 -26.63 -0.28 22.34
C VAL A 55 -25.93 1.01 21.92
N ARG A 56 -25.43 1.11 20.69
CA ARG A 56 -24.76 2.33 20.21
C ARG A 56 -25.73 3.25 19.50
N ALA A 57 -25.70 4.54 19.87
CA ALA A 57 -26.40 5.57 19.13
C ALA A 57 -25.86 5.64 17.70
N ARG A 58 -26.74 5.82 16.72
CA ARG A 58 -26.39 5.86 15.30
C ARG A 58 -25.31 6.91 15.01
N GLU A 59 -25.38 8.05 15.68
CA GLU A 59 -24.45 9.17 15.54
C GLU A 59 -23.04 8.81 16.00
N GLN A 60 -22.91 7.93 17.01
CA GLN A 60 -21.61 7.41 17.45
C GLN A 60 -21.00 6.52 16.39
N SER A 61 -21.77 5.57 15.83
CA SER A 61 -21.27 4.71 14.75
C SER A 61 -20.93 5.49 13.49
N GLN A 62 -21.74 6.49 13.16
CA GLN A 62 -21.43 7.40 12.06
C GLN A 62 -20.08 8.10 12.26
N LEU A 63 -19.88 8.69 13.43
CA LEU A 63 -18.67 9.46 13.73
C LEU A 63 -17.42 8.57 13.79
N TYR A 64 -17.47 7.46 14.53
CA TYR A 64 -16.28 6.65 14.80
C TYR A 64 -15.99 5.61 13.73
N ASP A 65 -17.01 4.99 13.14
CA ASP A 65 -16.80 3.91 12.18
C ASP A 65 -16.68 4.44 10.74
N ILE A 66 -17.47 5.46 10.38
CA ILE A 66 -17.51 6.00 9.01
C ILE A 66 -16.63 7.23 8.86
N VAL A 67 -16.89 8.29 9.64
CA VAL A 67 -16.20 9.58 9.46
C VAL A 67 -14.70 9.45 9.75
N ALA A 68 -14.29 8.78 10.83
CA ALA A 68 -12.88 8.57 11.14
C ALA A 68 -12.15 7.76 10.04
N SER A 69 -12.82 6.73 9.51
CA SER A 69 -12.30 5.92 8.39
C SER A 69 -12.13 6.76 7.12
N LEU A 70 -13.14 7.57 6.76
CA LEU A 70 -13.07 8.48 5.61
C LEU A 70 -11.95 9.51 5.75
N GLN A 71 -11.77 10.09 6.94
CA GLN A 71 -10.67 11.03 7.22
C GLN A 71 -9.31 10.37 7.00
N THR A 72 -9.13 9.15 7.53
CA THR A 72 -7.89 8.37 7.37
C THR A 72 -7.61 8.05 5.90
N LEU A 73 -8.63 7.62 5.15
CA LEU A 73 -8.49 7.32 3.73
C LEU A 73 -8.17 8.56 2.90
N ARG A 74 -8.83 9.70 3.15
CA ARG A 74 -8.56 10.97 2.46
C ARG A 74 -7.16 11.49 2.79
N HIS A 75 -6.73 11.39 4.04
CA HIS A 75 -5.37 11.72 4.45
C HIS A 75 -4.35 10.84 3.73
N THR A 76 -4.57 9.53 3.71
CA THR A 76 -3.73 8.57 2.99
C THR A 76 -3.64 8.90 1.51
N LEU A 77 -4.78 9.18 0.86
CA LEU A 77 -4.83 9.55 -0.55
C LEU A 77 -3.99 10.80 -0.87
N LYS A 78 -4.01 11.80 0.04
CA LYS A 78 -3.23 13.04 -0.10
C LYS A 78 -1.72 12.82 0.04
N HIS A 79 -1.29 11.83 0.83
CA HIS A 79 0.12 11.66 1.20
C HIS A 79 0.80 10.42 0.61
N VAL A 80 0.06 9.51 -0.03
CA VAL A 80 0.59 8.24 -0.54
C VAL A 80 1.77 8.43 -1.51
N ASP A 81 1.76 9.45 -2.37
CA ASP A 81 2.88 9.72 -3.28
C ASP A 81 4.18 10.01 -2.53
N ARG A 82 4.09 10.74 -1.42
CA ARG A 82 5.24 11.09 -0.59
C ARG A 82 5.74 9.85 0.16
N TRP A 83 4.82 9.08 0.72
CA TRP A 83 5.16 7.89 1.50
C TRP A 83 5.75 6.75 0.66
N MET A 84 5.41 6.68 -0.63
CA MET A 84 5.96 5.70 -1.55
C MET A 84 7.34 6.08 -2.12
N ARG A 85 7.86 7.28 -1.84
CA ARG A 85 9.18 7.68 -2.36
C ARG A 85 10.27 6.79 -1.77
N PRO A 86 11.24 6.33 -2.58
CA PRO A 86 12.35 5.54 -2.08
C PRO A 86 13.17 6.37 -1.09
N GLU A 87 13.55 5.75 0.02
CA GLU A 87 14.42 6.39 1.01
C GLU A 87 15.88 6.22 0.56
N ARG A 88 16.63 7.32 0.55
CA ARG A 88 18.07 7.31 0.24
C ARG A 88 18.85 7.03 1.52
N ARG A 89 19.51 5.88 1.62
CA ARG A 89 20.41 5.59 2.74
C ARG A 89 21.87 5.78 2.32
N PRO A 90 22.68 6.46 3.16
CA PRO A 90 24.12 6.44 2.98
C PRO A 90 24.61 5.00 3.19
N VAL A 91 25.48 4.55 2.29
CA VAL A 91 26.18 3.26 2.45
C VAL A 91 27.40 3.44 3.34
N ASP A 92 27.77 2.38 4.05
CA ASP A 92 28.95 2.32 4.89
C ASP A 92 30.21 2.74 4.12
N MET A 93 31.12 3.43 4.79
CA MET A 93 32.38 3.94 4.22
C MET A 93 33.19 2.81 3.60
N ALA A 94 33.23 1.64 4.22
CA ALA A 94 33.92 0.46 3.70
C ALA A 94 33.40 0.06 2.30
N LEU A 95 32.08 -0.01 2.13
CA LEU A 95 31.44 -0.32 0.84
C LEU A 95 31.60 0.79 -0.20
N ARG A 96 31.74 2.04 0.26
CA ARG A 96 32.02 3.22 -0.57
C ARG A 96 33.45 3.22 -1.13
N LEU A 97 34.42 2.73 -0.35
CA LEU A 97 35.84 2.76 -0.70
C LEU A 97 36.20 1.71 -1.76
N PHE A 98 35.55 0.54 -1.72
CA PHE A 98 35.79 -0.56 -2.66
C PHE A 98 34.94 -0.47 -3.96
N GLY A 99 34.40 0.72 -4.28
CA GLY A 99 33.79 1.01 -5.58
C GLY A 99 32.48 0.29 -5.91
N ALA A 100 31.97 -0.58 -5.02
CA ALA A 100 30.86 -1.47 -5.33
C ALA A 100 29.49 -0.77 -5.31
N VAL A 101 29.23 0.19 -4.42
CA VAL A 101 27.94 0.89 -4.31
C VAL A 101 28.16 2.29 -3.71
N ARG A 102 27.61 3.35 -4.32
CA ARG A 102 27.66 4.72 -3.74
C ARG A 102 26.36 5.15 -3.04
N ARG A 103 25.22 4.52 -3.35
CA ARG A 103 23.89 4.83 -2.79
C ARG A 103 23.03 3.56 -2.78
N GLN A 104 22.24 3.39 -1.72
CA GLN A 104 21.16 2.40 -1.69
C GLN A 104 19.82 3.12 -1.68
N ASN A 105 18.97 2.83 -2.68
CA ASN A 105 17.57 3.23 -2.65
C ASN A 105 16.79 2.10 -1.97
N ILE A 106 16.13 2.43 -0.85
CA ILE A 106 15.25 1.48 -0.16
C ILE A 106 13.83 1.74 -0.60
N TRP A 107 13.31 0.84 -1.42
CA TRP A 107 11.90 0.82 -1.78
C TRP A 107 11.10 0.14 -0.66
N HIS A 108 10.02 0.80 -0.26
CA HIS A 108 9.10 0.30 0.76
C HIS A 108 7.94 -0.41 0.06
N ASN A 109 7.98 -1.75 -0.01
CA ASN A 109 6.81 -2.56 -0.37
C ASN A 109 6.18 -3.12 0.92
N SER A 110 4.88 -3.42 0.86
CA SER A 110 4.03 -3.98 1.92
C SER A 110 4.60 -5.19 2.67
N ARG A 111 5.63 -5.87 2.13
CA ARG A 111 6.29 -7.03 2.78
C ARG A 111 7.81 -7.09 2.64
N ARG A 112 8.46 -6.21 1.86
CA ARG A 112 9.91 -6.27 1.63
C ARG A 112 10.51 -4.87 1.50
N LYS A 113 11.66 -4.67 2.16
CA LYS A 113 12.63 -3.63 1.78
C LYS A 113 13.39 -4.17 0.58
N LEU A 114 13.08 -3.67 -0.61
CA LEU A 114 13.90 -3.95 -1.78
C LEU A 114 14.99 -2.88 -1.82
N ALA A 115 16.22 -3.28 -1.48
CA ALA A 115 17.39 -2.43 -1.65
C ALA A 115 17.84 -2.56 -3.11
N GLU A 116 17.57 -1.53 -3.91
CA GLU A 116 18.19 -1.41 -5.23
C GLU A 116 19.51 -0.66 -5.08
N CYS A 117 20.61 -1.38 -5.24
CA CYS A 117 21.94 -0.81 -5.45
C CYS A 117 22.04 -0.39 -6.92
N GLY A 118 21.56 0.81 -7.26
CA GLY A 118 21.54 1.32 -8.63
C GLY A 118 22.76 2.18 -8.99
N PRO A 119 23.26 2.15 -10.24
CA PRO A 119 24.20 3.15 -10.76
C PRO A 119 23.53 4.53 -10.92
N ARG A 120 24.31 5.56 -11.25
CA ARG A 120 23.83 6.94 -11.46
C ARG A 120 22.71 6.98 -12.53
N PRO A 121 21.64 7.78 -12.36
CA PRO A 121 20.71 8.07 -13.45
C PRO A 121 21.50 8.65 -14.64
N GLY A 122 21.36 8.04 -15.83
CA GLY A 122 22.12 8.40 -17.04
C GLY A 122 23.30 7.48 -17.36
N VAL A 123 23.53 6.40 -16.61
CA VAL A 123 24.50 5.34 -16.97
C VAL A 123 23.72 4.08 -17.35
N ASP A 124 23.73 3.76 -18.64
CA ASP A 124 23.08 2.59 -19.22
C ASP A 124 23.86 1.33 -18.82
N ILE A 125 23.40 0.62 -17.79
CA ILE A 125 23.93 -0.71 -17.45
C ILE A 125 23.09 -1.73 -18.20
N LYS A 126 23.54 -2.06 -19.43
CA LYS A 126 23.13 -3.29 -20.11
C LYS A 126 23.25 -4.45 -19.13
N ARG A 127 22.11 -5.06 -18.80
CA ARG A 127 21.99 -6.30 -18.04
C ARG A 127 22.96 -7.32 -18.61
N ARG A 128 24.05 -7.62 -17.91
CA ARG A 128 24.76 -8.89 -18.12
C ARG A 128 24.02 -9.91 -17.28
N SER A 129 23.24 -10.74 -17.95
CA SER A 129 22.89 -12.06 -17.44
C SER A 129 24.20 -12.82 -17.18
N CYS A 130 24.50 -13.09 -15.92
CA CYS A 130 25.44 -14.16 -15.60
C CYS A 130 24.69 -15.49 -15.74
N GLY A 131 25.28 -16.39 -16.53
CA GLY A 131 24.89 -17.81 -16.58
C GLY A 131 25.45 -18.61 -15.42
#